data_AF-A0A378AXD2-F1
#
_entry.id   AF-A0A378AXD2-F1
#
_cell.length_a   1.000
_cell.length_b   1.000
_cell.length_c   1.000
_cell.angle_alpha   90.00
_cell.angle_beta   90.00
_cell.angle_gamma   90.00
#
_symmetry.space_group_name_H-M   'P 1'
#
loop_
_entity.id
_entity.type
_entity.pdbx_description
1 polymer ?
#
loop_
_entity_poly.entity_id
_entity_poly.type
_entity_poly.pdbx_seq_one_letter_code
_entity_poly.pdbx_strand_id
1 'polypeptide(L)' 'MTYYGFANEQATEPEKKVVIHAGQFATSPPQYWHRVELSDDARFNIHFWVAEETDGENGLFHAKKA' A
#
# COMPACT_ATOMS: atom_id res chain seq x y z
N MET A 1 8.83 -10.06 0.25
CA MET A 1 8.59 -8.64 0.60
C MET A 1 8.06 -8.58 2.02
N THR A 2 8.51 -7.60 2.80
CA THR A 2 8.02 -7.38 4.17
C THR A 2 7.20 -6.10 4.23
N TYR A 3 6.00 -6.19 4.78
CA TYR A 3 5.08 -5.08 5.00
C TYR A 3 5.10 -4.65 6.46
N TYR A 4 5.17 -3.35 6.70
CA TYR A 4 5.14 -2.72 8.02
C TYR A 4 3.99 -1.72 8.08
N GLY A 5 3.04 -1.92 9.00
CA GLY A 5 1.92 -1.02 9.26
C GLY A 5 2.15 -0.18 10.52
N PHE A 6 1.65 1.05 10.50
CA PHE A 6 1.84 2.06 11.54
C PHE A 6 0.48 2.65 11.95
N ALA A 7 0.34 2.97 13.23
CA ALA A 7 -0.89 3.56 13.75
C ALA A 7 -1.15 4.98 13.20
N ASN A 8 -0.10 5.73 12.88
CA ASN A 8 -0.15 7.09 12.33
C ASN A 8 1.19 7.47 11.66
N GLU A 9 1.25 8.68 11.10
CA GLU A 9 2.43 9.21 10.39
C GLU A 9 3.67 9.37 11.29
N GLN A 10 3.48 9.67 12.58
CA GLN A 10 4.56 9.95 13.53
C GLN A 10 5.06 8.68 14.25
N ALA A 11 4.40 7.53 14.05
CA ALA A 11 4.76 6.28 14.70
C ALA A 11 6.11 5.78 14.17
N THR A 12 7.07 5.59 15.08
CA THR A 12 8.42 5.10 14.77
C THR A 12 8.50 3.58 14.79
N GLU A 13 7.63 2.92 15.55
CA GLU A 13 7.54 1.46 15.65
C GLU A 13 6.33 0.94 14.89
N PRO A 14 6.50 -0.13 14.08
CA PRO A 14 5.39 -0.73 13.37
C PRO A 14 4.50 -1.54 14.31
N GLU A 15 3.20 -1.30 14.28
CA GLU A 15 2.22 -2.11 15.02
C GLU A 15 1.93 -3.45 14.33
N LYS A 16 2.23 -3.54 13.02
CA LYS A 16 1.99 -4.74 12.23
C LYS A 16 3.18 -5.05 11.31
N LYS A 17 3.66 -6.29 11.36
CA LYS A 17 4.70 -6.81 10.46
C LYS A 17 4.22 -8.07 9.77
N VAL A 18 4.27 -8.10 8.44
CA VAL A 18 3.82 -9.24 7.63
C VAL A 18 4.86 -9.56 6.57
N VAL A 19 5.24 -10.84 6.45
CA VAL A 19 6.09 -11.32 5.35
C VAL A 19 5.19 -11.89 4.26
N ILE A 20 5.31 -11.37 3.04
CA ILE A 20 4.55 -11.77 1.87
C ILE A 20 5.50 -12.51 0.92
N HIS A 21 5.25 -13.80 0.73
CA HIS A 21 6.02 -14.67 -0.17
C HIS A 21 5.48 -14.59 -1.61
N ALA A 22 6.26 -15.10 -2.57
CA ALA A 22 5.85 -15.15 -3.97
C ALA A 22 4.53 -15.94 -4.12
N GLY A 23 3.60 -15.39 -4.90
CA GLY A 23 2.26 -15.96 -5.10
C GLY A 23 1.25 -15.57 -4.00
N GLN A 24 1.65 -14.84 -2.97
CA GLN A 24 0.74 -14.30 -1.95
C GLN A 24 0.47 -12.81 -2.15
N PHE A 25 -0.64 -12.33 -1.59
CA PHE A 25 -0.98 -10.91 -1.57
C PHE A 25 -1.43 -10.47 -0.18
N ALA A 26 -1.35 -9.17 0.08
CA ALA A 26 -1.90 -8.52 1.26
C ALA A 26 -2.62 -7.24 0.86
N THR A 27 -3.62 -6.84 1.63
CA THR A 27 -4.40 -5.61 1.40
C THR A 27 -4.14 -4.61 2.52
N SER A 28 -3.81 -3.36 2.15
CA SER A 28 -3.78 -2.25 3.08
C SER A 28 -5.14 -1.53 3.10
N PRO A 29 -5.70 -1.25 4.29
CA PRO A 29 -6.89 -0.41 4.39
C PRO A 29 -6.62 1.02 3.85
N PRO A 30 -7.64 1.73 3.34
CA PRO A 30 -7.51 3.13 2.96
C PRO A 30 -6.99 4.00 4.12
N GLN A 31 -6.16 5.00 3.81
CA GLN A 31 -5.57 5.95 4.77
C GLN A 31 -4.74 5.30 5.90
N TYR A 32 -4.30 4.05 5.72
CA TYR A 32 -3.44 3.36 6.69
C TYR A 32 -1.96 3.56 6.38
N TRP A 33 -1.19 4.02 7.36
CA TRP A 33 0.24 4.29 7.21
C TRP A 33 1.04 3.00 7.13
N HIS A 34 1.88 2.87 6.10
CA HIS A 34 2.68 1.67 5.91
C HIS A 34 3.95 1.90 5.09
N ARG A 35 4.92 1.01 5.29
CA ARG A 35 6.17 0.89 4.51
C ARG A 35 6.32 -0.53 4.01
N VAL A 36 6.91 -0.69 2.82
CA VAL A 36 7.35 -2.00 2.30
C VAL A 36 8.87 -2.06 2.23
N GLU A 37 9.40 -3.25 2.47
CA GLU A 37 10.81 -3.58 2.37
C GLU A 37 10.97 -4.79 1.46
N LEU A 38 11.91 -4.69 0.53
CA LEU A 38 12.13 -5.66 -0.54
C LEU A 38 13.40 -6.44 -0.26
N SER A 39 13.37 -7.75 -0.51
CA SER A 39 14.60 -8.52 -0.68
C SER A 39 15.17 -8.25 -2.07
N ASP A 40 16.46 -8.53 -2.27
CA ASP A 40 17.21 -8.22 -3.50
C ASP A 40 16.55 -8.76 -4.78
N ASP A 41 15.85 -9.89 -4.67
CA ASP A 41 15.17 -10.59 -5.77
C ASP A 41 13.65 -10.38 -5.81
N ALA A 42 13.09 -9.61 -4.86
CA ALA A 42 11.65 -9.46 -4.74
C ALA A 42 11.06 -8.67 -5.91
N ARG A 43 10.10 -9.28 -6.60
CA ARG A 43 9.26 -8.62 -7.61
C ARG A 43 7.80 -8.70 -7.19
N PHE A 44 7.11 -7.58 -7.26
CA PHE A 44 5.70 -7.46 -6.91
C PHE A 44 5.05 -6.35 -7.74
N ASN A 45 3.72 -6.29 -7.71
CA ASN A 45 2.94 -5.20 -8.26
C ASN A 45 1.85 -4.81 -7.25
N ILE A 46 1.24 -3.64 -7.45
CA ILE A 46 0.18 -3.12 -6.58
C ILE A 46 -1.08 -2.95 -7.43
N HIS A 47 -2.21 -3.38 -6.88
CA HIS A 47 -3.55 -3.11 -7.45
C HIS A 47 -4.29 -2.14 -6.52
N PHE A 48 -4.79 -1.04 -7.07
CA PHE A 48 -5.62 -0.09 -6.35
C PHE A 48 -7.09 -0.33 -6.70
N TRP A 49 -7.90 -0.56 -5.69
CA TRP A 49 -9.33 -0.81 -5.80
C TRP A 49 -10.09 0.39 -5.24
N VAL A 50 -11.20 0.73 -5.90
CA VAL A 50 -12.08 1.85 -5.52
C VAL A 50 -13.51 1.33 -5.54
N ALA A 51 -14.34 1.72 -4.56
CA ALA A 51 -15.75 1.35 -4.55
C ALA A 51 -16.51 2.14 -5.63
N GLU A 52 -17.52 1.52 -6.25
CA GLU A 52 -18.27 2.09 -7.39
C GLU A 52 -18.91 3.46 -7.11
N GLU A 53 -19.22 3.81 -5.85
CA GLU A 53 -19.80 5.12 -5.49
C GLU A 53 -18.79 6.27 -5.42
N THR A 54 -17.52 6.04 -5.78
CA THR A 54 -16.47 7.08 -5.76
C THR A 54 -16.30 7.78 -7.11
N ASP A 55 -17.39 8.00 -7.85
CA ASP A 55 -17.45 9.01 -8.92
C ASP A 55 -17.88 10.35 -8.28
N GLY A 56 -16.93 11.04 -7.63
CA GLY A 56 -17.27 12.27 -6.90
C GLY A 56 -16.07 13.09 -6.44
N GLU A 57 -15.66 14.02 -7.30
CA GLU A 57 -14.92 15.27 -7.03
C GLU A 57 -13.42 15.29 -6.69
N ASN A 58 -12.70 14.20 -6.42
CA ASN A 58 -11.23 14.28 -6.20
C ASN A 58 -10.45 13.08 -6.75
N GLY A 59 -10.43 12.94 -8.08
CA GLY A 59 -9.64 11.93 -8.78
C GLY A 59 -8.13 12.07 -8.50
N LEU A 60 -7.62 11.24 -7.59
CA LEU A 60 -6.23 11.19 -7.11
C LEU A 60 -5.16 10.79 -8.16
N PHE A 61 -5.49 10.81 -9.45
CA PHE A 61 -4.56 10.48 -10.54
C PHE A 61 -4.33 11.68 -11.46
N HIS A 62 -3.36 12.53 -11.11
CA HIS A 62 -2.76 13.47 -12.08
C HIS A 62 -1.64 12.75 -12.84
N ALA A 63 -2.01 11.92 -13.82
CA ALA A 63 -1.06 11.63 -14.90
C ALA A 63 -0.85 12.94 -15.66
N LYS A 64 0.31 13.59 -15.48
CA LYS A 64 0.70 14.73 -16.31
C LYS A 64 0.69 14.26 -17.78
N LYS A 65 -0.23 14.79 -18.59
CA LYS A 65 -0.17 14.66 -20.03
C LYS A 65 1.06 15.44 -20.53
N ALA A 66 1.92 14.76 -21.28
CA ALA A 66 2.99 15.35 -22.07
C ALA A 66 2.44 15.99 -23.35
#